data_AF-A0AAU8K0A9-F1
#
_entry.id   AF-A0AAU8K0A9-F1
#
_cell.length_a   1.000
_cell.length_b   1.000
_cell.length_c   1.000
_cell.angle_alpha   90.00
_cell.angle_beta   90.00
_cell.angle_gamma   90.00
#
_symmetry.space_group_name_H-M   'P 1'
#
loop_
_entity.id
_entity.type
_entity.pdbx_description
1 polymer ?
#
loop_
_entity_poly.entity_id
_entity_poly.type
_entity_poly.pdbx_seq_one_letter_code
_entity_poly.pdbx_strand_id
1 'polypeptide(L)'
;MQLFAAAVGDALERADEVVDMLLESGRSPGDVLVLTVGEPHPWQQHELSFGEGRYWAQLVDGADVFYADAAATRPMRREVVVLVVNGSAPAKVERAAKKALGHAGALLVVCGGSELVARLFPSAGKPAFA
;
A
#
# COMPACT_ATOMS: atom_id res chain seq x y z
N MET A 1 -1.91 11.26 -6.67
CA MET A 1 -0.92 10.51 -5.87
C MET A 1 -0.48 11.37 -4.71
N GLN A 2 -0.24 10.78 -3.55
CA GLN A 2 0.31 11.44 -2.35
C GLN A 2 1.57 10.69 -1.87
N LEU A 3 2.51 11.41 -1.26
CA LEU A 3 3.77 10.86 -0.76
C LEU A 3 3.96 11.25 0.71
N PHE A 4 4.17 10.26 1.56
CA PHE A 4 4.53 10.40 2.97
C PHE A 4 5.95 9.88 3.15
N ALA A 5 6.91 10.79 3.32
CA ALA A 5 8.31 10.44 3.45
C ALA A 5 8.59 9.74 4.78
N ALA A 6 9.26 8.59 4.72
CA ALA A 6 9.72 7.81 5.86
C ALA A 6 11.01 7.06 5.48
N ALA A 7 11.83 6.72 6.47
CA ALA A 7 12.92 5.78 6.26
C ALA A 7 12.36 4.38 5.98
N VAL A 8 13.17 3.48 5.40
CA VAL A 8 12.75 2.11 5.07
C VAL A 8 12.24 1.35 6.31
N GLY A 9 12.87 1.56 7.47
CA GLY A 9 12.48 0.92 8.73
C GLY A 9 11.15 1.43 9.29
N ASP A 10 10.81 2.69 9.03
CA ASP A 10 9.63 3.36 9.59
C ASP A 10 8.45 3.38 8.60
N ALA A 11 8.65 2.82 7.39
CA ALA A 11 7.67 2.89 6.31
C ALA A 11 6.36 2.16 6.66
N LEU A 12 6.42 1.05 7.41
CA LEU A 12 5.25 0.29 7.85
C LEU A 12 4.43 1.11 8.86
N GLU A 13 5.07 1.64 9.90
CA GLU A 13 4.41 2.51 10.89
C GLU A 13 3.76 3.72 10.22
N ARG A 14 4.47 4.38 9.29
CA ARG A 14 3.88 5.46 8.50
C ARG A 14 2.69 4.99 7.64
N ALA A 15 2.69 3.75 7.16
CA ALA A 15 1.56 3.22 6.40
C ALA A 15 0.35 3.00 7.30
N ASP A 16 0.54 2.49 8.53
CA ASP A 16 -0.53 2.32 9.50
C ASP A 16 -1.16 3.66 9.88
N GLU A 17 -0.35 4.68 10.19
CA GLU A 17 -0.83 6.06 10.43
C GLU A 17 -1.67 6.59 9.27
N VAL A 18 -1.26 6.32 8.02
CA VAL A 18 -1.99 6.80 6.83
C VAL A 18 -3.26 6.00 6.58
N VAL A 19 -3.27 4.69 6.85
CA VAL A 19 -4.49 3.88 6.81
C VAL A 19 -5.50 4.42 7.82
N ASP A 20 -5.07 4.71 9.05
CA ASP A 20 -5.94 5.30 10.08
C ASP A 20 -6.55 6.63 9.59
N MET A 21 -5.73 7.55 9.07
CA MET A 21 -6.23 8.82 8.51
C MET A 21 -7.23 8.62 7.36
N LEU A 22 -7.00 7.63 6.48
CA LEU A 22 -7.92 7.31 5.38
C LEU A 22 -9.28 6.83 5.92
N LEU A 23 -9.27 5.97 6.94
CA LEU A 23 -10.49 5.45 7.56
C LEU A 23 -11.22 6.55 8.34
N GLU A 24 -10.50 7.37 9.10
CA GLU A 24 -11.06 8.51 9.84
C GLU A 24 -11.68 9.56 8.89
N SER A 25 -11.15 9.69 7.67
CA SER A 25 -11.75 10.55 6.63
C SER A 25 -13.05 9.99 6.02
N GLY A 26 -13.48 8.80 6.44
CA GLY A 26 -14.73 8.17 6.02
C GLY A 26 -14.60 7.22 4.83
N ARG A 27 -13.38 6.84 4.43
CA ARG A 27 -13.20 5.78 3.41
C ARG A 27 -13.57 4.43 4.00
N SER A 28 -14.22 3.59 3.18
CA SER A 28 -14.52 2.22 3.60
C SER A 28 -13.22 1.41 3.70
N PRO A 29 -13.03 0.55 4.71
CA PRO A 29 -11.88 -0.35 4.79
C PRO A 29 -11.70 -1.18 3.52
N GLY A 30 -12.83 -1.68 2.99
CA GLY A 30 -12.94 -2.38 1.72
C GLY A 30 -12.45 -1.62 0.48
N ASP A 31 -12.20 -0.32 0.58
CA ASP A 31 -11.68 0.52 -0.50
C ASP A 31 -10.15 0.69 -0.46
N VAL A 32 -9.48 0.15 0.58
CA VAL A 32 -8.04 0.34 0.81
C VAL A 32 -7.27 -0.97 0.58
N LEU A 33 -6.23 -0.87 -0.24
CA LEU A 33 -5.23 -1.92 -0.43
C LEU A 33 -3.86 -1.42 0.04
N VAL A 34 -3.20 -2.15 0.92
CA VAL A 34 -1.82 -1.92 1.33
C VAL A 34 -0.90 -2.90 0.62
N LEU A 35 0.13 -2.41 -0.06
CA LEU A 35 1.14 -3.21 -0.75
C LEU A 35 2.52 -2.98 -0.15
N THR A 36 3.15 -4.01 0.40
CA THR A 36 4.53 -3.91 0.90
C THR A 36 5.55 -4.29 -0.18
N VAL A 37 6.66 -3.56 -0.24
CA VAL A 37 7.76 -3.85 -1.17
C VAL A 37 8.77 -4.83 -0.56
N GLY A 38 9.03 -4.72 0.73
CA GLY A 38 9.99 -5.55 1.48
C GLY A 38 9.28 -6.71 2.17
N GLU A 39 9.40 -6.75 3.49
CA GLU A 39 8.75 -7.77 4.31
C GLU A 39 7.22 -7.60 4.32
N PRO A 40 6.46 -8.70 4.49
CA PRO A 40 5.01 -8.63 4.68
C PRO A 40 4.64 -7.82 5.92
N HIS A 41 3.47 -7.19 5.89
CA HIS A 41 2.92 -6.53 7.08
C HIS A 41 2.64 -7.57 8.19
N PRO A 42 2.88 -7.28 9.49
CA PRO A 42 2.58 -8.23 10.58
C PRO A 42 1.13 -8.73 10.58
N TRP A 43 0.16 -7.88 10.25
CA TRP A 43 -1.24 -8.28 10.09
C TRP A 43 -1.42 -9.32 8.98
N GLN A 44 -0.78 -9.13 7.82
CA GLN A 44 -0.82 -10.11 6.73
C GLN A 44 -0.23 -11.46 7.18
N GLN A 45 0.89 -11.44 7.91
CA GLN A 45 1.52 -12.67 8.43
C GLN A 45 0.58 -13.40 9.39
N HIS A 46 -0.11 -12.66 10.26
CA HIS A 46 -1.09 -13.20 11.19
C HIS A 46 -2.26 -13.85 10.45
N GLU A 47 -2.88 -13.15 9.50
CA GLU A 47 -4.04 -13.66 8.77
C GLU A 47 -3.70 -14.88 7.89
N LEU A 48 -2.53 -14.86 7.24
CA LEU A 48 -2.03 -16.00 6.47
C LEU A 48 -1.84 -17.25 7.33
N SER A 49 -1.55 -17.10 8.63
CA SER A 49 -1.40 -18.24 9.55
C SER A 49 -2.67 -19.08 9.71
N PHE A 50 -3.84 -18.49 9.40
CA PHE A 50 -5.13 -19.21 9.38
C PHE A 50 -5.45 -19.87 8.03
N GLY A 51 -4.56 -19.76 7.05
CA GLY A 51 -4.62 -20.45 5.76
C GLY A 51 -4.83 -19.52 4.57
N GLU A 52 -4.04 -19.75 3.51
CA GLU A 52 -4.04 -18.89 2.32
C GLU A 52 -5.41 -18.76 1.66
N GLY A 53 -6.16 -19.86 1.51
CA GLY A 53 -7.47 -19.84 0.85
C GLY A 53 -8.46 -18.91 1.56
N ARG A 54 -8.48 -18.96 2.90
CA ARG A 54 -9.30 -18.05 3.72
C ARG A 54 -8.84 -16.61 3.58
N TYR A 55 -7.54 -16.37 3.68
CA TYR A 55 -6.96 -15.05 3.55
C TYR A 55 -7.27 -14.41 2.18
N TRP A 56 -7.07 -15.13 1.07
CA TRP A 56 -7.38 -14.59 -0.26
C TRP A 56 -8.87 -14.42 -0.53
N ALA A 57 -9.75 -15.11 0.20
CA ALA A 57 -11.19 -14.86 0.14
C ALA A 57 -11.55 -13.48 0.73
N GLN A 58 -10.80 -12.98 1.72
CA GLN A 58 -11.02 -11.64 2.31
C GLN A 58 -10.84 -10.51 1.29
N LEU A 59 -9.95 -10.68 0.30
CA LEU A 59 -9.78 -9.71 -0.79
C LEU A 59 -11.09 -9.49 -1.55
N VAL A 60 -11.82 -10.57 -1.81
CA VAL A 60 -13.09 -10.57 -2.56
C VAL A 60 -14.24 -10.11 -1.68
N ASP A 61 -14.26 -10.53 -0.42
CA ASP A 61 -15.27 -10.13 0.56
C ASP A 61 -15.28 -8.61 0.78
N GLY A 62 -14.10 -7.99 0.82
CA GLY A 62 -13.98 -6.53 0.86
C GLY A 62 -14.49 -5.90 2.15
N ALA A 63 -14.61 -6.67 3.24
CA ALA A 63 -15.06 -6.15 4.54
C ALA A 63 -13.99 -5.31 5.25
N ASP A 64 -12.71 -5.51 4.94
CA ASP A 64 -11.58 -4.89 5.63
C ASP A 64 -10.48 -4.38 4.66
N VAL A 65 -9.54 -3.61 5.21
CA VAL A 65 -8.28 -3.23 4.54
C VAL A 65 -7.55 -4.51 4.16
N PHE A 66 -7.16 -4.62 2.89
CA PHE A 66 -6.41 -5.77 2.43
C PHE A 66 -4.92 -5.44 2.35
N TYR A 67 -4.07 -6.32 2.85
CA TYR A 67 -2.60 -6.17 2.81
C TYR A 67 -2.03 -7.24 1.89
N ALA A 68 -0.98 -6.96 1.13
CA ALA A 68 -0.25 -7.98 0.37
C ALA A 68 1.17 -7.55 -0.03
N ASP A 69 1.96 -8.50 -0.52
CA ASP A 69 3.23 -8.21 -1.19
C ASP A 69 2.96 -7.60 -2.58
N ALA A 70 3.62 -6.51 -2.92
CA ALA A 70 3.51 -5.84 -4.22
C ALA A 70 3.93 -6.73 -5.42
N ALA A 71 4.69 -7.79 -5.17
CA ALA A 71 5.07 -8.79 -6.16
C ALA A 71 3.95 -9.79 -6.48
N ALA A 72 2.87 -9.84 -5.70
CA ALA A 72 1.70 -10.67 -5.99
C ALA A 72 1.21 -10.46 -7.44
N THR A 73 0.76 -11.55 -8.04
CA THR A 73 0.31 -11.60 -9.45
C THR A 73 -1.21 -11.64 -9.58
N ARG A 74 -1.92 -11.74 -8.46
CA ARG A 74 -3.38 -11.73 -8.42
C ARG A 74 -3.93 -10.35 -8.80
N PRO A 75 -5.11 -10.29 -9.43
CA PRO A 75 -5.79 -9.02 -9.66
C PRO A 75 -6.26 -8.44 -8.32
N MET A 76 -5.81 -7.22 -8.00
CA MET A 76 -6.05 -6.57 -6.71
C MET A 76 -6.37 -5.10 -6.98
N ARG A 77 -7.61 -4.77 -7.29
CA ARG A 77 -8.03 -3.37 -7.53
C ARG A 77 -8.75 -2.85 -6.28
N ARG A 78 -8.43 -1.63 -5.88
CA ARG A 78 -9.09 -0.89 -4.80
C ARG A 78 -9.08 0.60 -5.14
N GLU A 79 -10.01 1.38 -4.60
CA GLU A 79 -10.08 2.83 -4.85
C GLU A 79 -8.82 3.55 -4.36
N VAL A 80 -8.29 3.11 -3.22
CA VAL A 80 -7.04 3.60 -2.65
C VAL A 80 -6.01 2.48 -2.53
N VAL A 81 -4.79 2.74 -3.01
CA VAL A 81 -3.65 1.87 -2.81
C VAL A 81 -2.58 2.61 -2.01
N VAL A 82 -2.17 2.04 -0.89
CA VAL A 82 -1.04 2.47 -0.07
C VAL A 82 0.16 1.57 -0.39
N LEU A 83 1.16 2.13 -1.05
CA LEU A 83 2.42 1.44 -1.32
C LEU A 83 3.42 1.73 -0.19
N VAL A 84 3.88 0.67 0.47
CA VAL A 84 4.84 0.75 1.57
C VAL A 84 6.23 0.40 1.05
N VAL A 85 7.12 1.38 0.98
CA VAL A 85 8.50 1.23 0.50
C VAL A 85 9.42 0.78 1.65
N ASN A 86 9.10 -0.37 2.25
CA ASN A 86 9.87 -1.03 3.29
C ASN A 86 10.97 -1.97 2.73
N GLY A 87 11.46 -1.68 1.53
CA GLY A 87 12.58 -2.38 0.89
C GLY A 87 13.45 -1.42 0.09
N SER A 88 14.76 -1.68 0.01
CA SER A 88 15.74 -0.74 -0.54
C SER A 88 16.16 -1.03 -2.00
N ALA A 89 15.81 -2.20 -2.56
CA ALA A 89 16.23 -2.58 -3.90
C ALA A 89 15.51 -1.74 -4.98
N PRO A 90 16.20 -0.83 -5.71
CA PRO A 90 15.53 0.16 -6.56
C PRO A 90 14.62 -0.44 -7.63
N ALA A 91 15.06 -1.52 -8.27
CA ALA A 91 14.26 -2.22 -9.27
C ALA A 91 12.99 -2.89 -8.70
N LYS A 92 13.01 -3.33 -7.43
CA LYS A 92 11.82 -3.88 -6.75
C LYS A 92 10.82 -2.75 -6.46
N VAL A 93 11.33 -1.62 -5.94
CA VAL A 93 10.53 -0.42 -5.67
C VAL A 93 9.88 0.11 -6.95
N GLU A 94 10.63 0.24 -8.04
CA GLU A 94 10.08 0.75 -9.31
C GLU A 94 8.96 -0.14 -9.87
N ARG A 95 9.16 -1.47 -9.86
CA ARG A 95 8.13 -2.41 -10.31
C ARG A 95 6.89 -2.35 -9.43
N ALA A 96 7.08 -2.30 -8.11
CA ALA A 96 6.00 -2.20 -7.15
C ALA A 96 5.21 -0.89 -7.31
N ALA A 97 5.89 0.24 -7.53
CA ALA A 97 5.29 1.53 -7.79
C ALA A 97 4.39 1.51 -9.03
N LYS A 98 4.86 0.95 -10.14
CA LYS A 98 4.05 0.81 -11.37
C LYS A 98 2.84 -0.10 -11.18
N LYS A 99 3.00 -1.22 -10.46
CA LYS A 99 1.88 -2.11 -10.12
C LYS A 99 0.87 -1.41 -9.23
N ALA A 100 1.31 -0.75 -8.16
CA ALA A 100 0.45 -0.03 -7.24
C ALA A 100 -0.37 1.06 -7.95
N LEU A 101 0.25 1.80 -8.89
CA LEU A 101 -0.47 2.74 -9.74
C LEU A 101 -1.55 2.05 -10.58
N GLY A 102 -1.24 0.88 -11.15
CA GLY A 102 -2.22 0.08 -11.87
C GLY A 102 -3.36 -0.40 -10.97
N HIS A 103 -3.08 -0.76 -9.71
CA HIS A 103 -4.07 -1.25 -8.77
C HIS A 103 -5.04 -0.17 -8.25
N ALA A 104 -4.62 1.10 -8.24
CA ALA A 104 -5.40 2.22 -7.72
C ALA A 104 -6.50 2.69 -8.68
N GLY A 105 -7.75 2.72 -8.21
CA GLY A 105 -8.88 3.31 -8.94
C GLY A 105 -8.86 4.84 -8.93
N ALA A 106 -8.58 5.44 -7.77
CA ALA A 106 -8.64 6.89 -7.58
C ALA A 106 -7.37 7.47 -6.96
N LEU A 107 -6.77 6.79 -5.97
CA LEU A 107 -5.66 7.35 -5.20
C LEU A 107 -4.53 6.33 -4.98
N LEU A 108 -3.33 6.71 -5.41
CA LEU A 108 -2.09 6.09 -4.94
C LEU A 108 -1.49 6.94 -3.82
N VAL A 109 -1.25 6.32 -2.67
CA VAL A 109 -0.47 6.84 -1.55
C VAL A 109 0.82 6.06 -1.48
N VAL A 110 1.95 6.73 -1.26
CA VAL A 110 3.25 6.06 -1.06
C VAL A 110 3.83 6.44 0.29
N CYS A 111 4.22 5.45 1.09
CA CYS A 111 4.87 5.60 2.38
C CYS A 111 6.32 5.13 2.28
N GLY A 112 7.27 6.06 2.40
CA GLY A 112 8.71 5.80 2.28
C GLY A 112 9.32 6.03 0.89
N GLY A 113 10.64 5.86 0.78
CA GLY A 113 11.37 5.87 -0.50
C GLY A 113 11.38 7.21 -1.24
N SER A 114 11.36 8.33 -0.50
CA SER A 114 11.04 9.67 -1.00
C SER A 114 11.79 10.07 -2.28
N GLU A 115 13.12 9.92 -2.36
CA GLU A 115 13.89 10.33 -3.54
C GLU A 115 13.61 9.48 -4.78
N LEU A 116 13.61 8.15 -4.64
CA LEU A 116 13.38 7.24 -5.77
C LEU A 116 11.95 7.37 -6.29
N VAL A 117 10.96 7.41 -5.38
CA VAL A 117 9.55 7.51 -5.74
C VAL A 117 9.22 8.87 -6.34
N ALA A 118 9.77 9.97 -5.80
CA ALA A 118 9.57 11.30 -6.36
C ALA A 118 10.08 11.39 -7.81
N ARG A 119 11.19 10.71 -8.12
CA ARG A 119 11.72 10.62 -9.50
C ARG A 119 10.80 9.82 -10.43
N LEU A 120 10.12 8.79 -9.92
CA LEU A 120 9.17 7.98 -10.70
C LEU A 120 7.85 8.72 -10.95
N PHE A 121 7.47 9.64 -10.06
CA PHE A 121 6.22 10.40 -10.13
C PHE A 121 6.43 11.92 -9.94
N PRO A 122 7.10 12.59 -10.88
CA PRO A 122 7.50 13.99 -10.75
C PRO A 122 6.33 15.00 -10.67
N SER A 123 5.11 14.58 -11.02
CA SER A 123 3.89 15.40 -10.98
C SER A 123 3.01 15.17 -9.74
N ALA A 124 3.48 14.40 -8.75
CA ALA A 124 2.73 14.16 -7.52
C ALA A 124 2.81 15.36 -6.55
N GLY A 125 1.97 16.37 -6.78
CA GLY A 125 1.97 17.61 -5.99
C GLY A 125 0.63 17.90 -5.30
N LYS A 126 0.50 17.47 -4.04
CA LYS A 126 -0.02 18.20 -2.86
C LYS A 126 -0.44 17.21 -1.76
N PRO A 127 -0.22 17.54 -0.47
CA PRO A 127 -0.94 16.86 0.60
C PRO A 127 -2.42 17.19 0.45
N ALA A 128 -3.29 16.19 0.55
CA ALA A 128 -4.72 16.43 0.71
C ALA A 128 -5.27 15.38 1.68
N PHE A 129 -5.03 15.64 2.96
CA PHE A 129 -6.08 15.45 3.95
C PHE A 129 -6.40 16.88 4.43
N ALA A 130 -7.57 17.36 4.04
CA ALA A 130 -8.20 18.56 4.56
C ALA A 130 -9.51 18.13 5.22
#